data_AF-A0A2G2PGV1-F1
#
_entry.id   AF-A0A2G2PGV1-F1
#
_cell.length_a   1.000
_cell.length_b   1.000
_cell.length_c   1.000
_cell.angle_alpha   90.00
_cell.angle_beta   90.00
_cell.angle_gamma   90.00
#
_symmetry.space_group_name_H-M   'P 1'
#
loop_
_entity.id
_entity.type
_entity.pdbx_description
1 polymer ?
#
loop_
_entity_poly.entity_id
_entity_poly.type
_entity_poly.pdbx_seq_one_letter_code
_entity_poly.pdbx_strand_id
1 'polypeptide(L)'
;MNMLKSVKELITHIKEVELDTIKMSQDSMMMLSKFIEKNNIELDEDAAKAIQYQDIISQQLSATIDAIDSVQKSIEIFENAYTSDEKIANDSLDKLLIKLTAAIDKAKDRRDAFSGQLGHANEDEIEFF
;
A
#
# COMPACT_ATOMS: atom_id res chain seq x y z
N MET A 1 -9.51 8.22 -24.43
CA MET A 1 -9.84 9.16 -23.34
C MET A 1 -10.68 8.55 -22.21
N ASN A 2 -11.83 7.90 -22.47
CA ASN A 2 -12.70 7.37 -21.39
C ASN A 2 -12.04 6.30 -20.51
N MET A 3 -11.25 5.39 -21.09
CA MET A 3 -10.59 4.31 -20.32
C MET A 3 -9.57 4.85 -19.31
N LEU A 4 -8.73 5.82 -19.70
CA LEU A 4 -7.72 6.39 -18.81
C LEU A 4 -8.36 7.15 -17.64
N LYS A 5 -9.44 7.90 -17.93
CA LYS A 5 -10.25 8.55 -16.89
C LYS A 5 -10.83 7.51 -15.92
N SER A 6 -11.41 6.43 -16.43
CA SER A 6 -11.93 5.34 -15.58
C SER A 6 -10.85 4.65 -14.75
N VAL A 7 -9.64 4.46 -15.29
CA VAL A 7 -8.49 3.92 -14.54
C VAL A 7 -8.07 4.88 -13.43
N LYS A 8 -8.01 6.18 -13.70
CA LYS A 8 -7.68 7.20 -12.71
C LYS A 8 -8.72 7.23 -11.58
N GLU A 9 -10.01 7.23 -11.91
CA GLU A 9 -11.11 7.18 -10.94
C GLU A 9 -11.06 5.91 -10.08
N LEU A 10 -10.80 4.74 -10.68
CA LEU A 10 -10.66 3.49 -9.94
C LEU A 10 -9.47 3.52 -8.97
N ILE A 11 -8.31 3.99 -9.42
CA ILE A 11 -7.11 4.06 -8.60
C ILE A 11 -7.27 5.07 -7.45
N THR A 12 -7.94 6.20 -7.70
CA THR A 12 -8.30 7.16 -6.64
C THR A 12 -9.22 6.50 -5.61
N HIS A 13 -10.25 5.79 -6.06
CA HIS A 13 -11.15 5.09 -5.14
C HIS A 13 -10.44 4.05 -4.28
N ILE A 14 -9.54 3.26 -4.87
CA ILE A 14 -8.72 2.30 -4.10
C ILE A 14 -7.90 3.05 -3.04
N LYS A 15 -7.22 4.15 -3.39
CA LYS A 15 -6.47 4.95 -2.42
C LYS A 15 -7.34 5.48 -1.27
N GLU A 16 -8.55 5.93 -1.55
CA GLU A 16 -9.50 6.39 -0.53
C GLU A 16 -9.89 5.25 0.42
N VAL A 17 -10.20 4.06 -0.11
CA VAL A 17 -10.51 2.88 0.69
C VAL A 17 -9.33 2.46 1.57
N GLU A 18 -8.10 2.49 1.05
CA GLU A 18 -6.88 2.19 1.80
C GLU A 18 -6.67 3.20 2.96
N LEU A 19 -6.86 4.50 2.71
CA LEU A 19 -6.77 5.55 3.72
C LEU A 19 -7.82 5.37 4.83
N ASP A 20 -9.06 5.09 4.46
CA ASP A 20 -10.14 4.82 5.41
C ASP A 20 -9.84 3.56 6.25
N THR A 21 -9.29 2.52 5.62
CA THR A 21 -8.90 1.28 6.29
C THR A 21 -7.77 1.50 7.30
N ILE A 22 -6.74 2.30 6.95
CA ILE A 22 -5.69 2.69 7.90
C ILE A 22 -6.29 3.42 9.11
N LYS A 23 -7.20 4.37 8.86
CA LYS A 23 -7.84 5.12 9.94
C LYS A 23 -8.66 4.21 10.85
N MET A 24 -9.47 3.32 10.28
CA MET A 24 -10.23 2.32 11.04
C MET A 24 -9.31 1.40 11.85
N SER A 25 -8.19 0.99 11.28
CA SER A 25 -7.17 0.19 11.95
C SER A 25 -6.60 0.92 13.17
N GLN A 26 -6.21 2.19 13.01
CA GLN A 26 -5.69 3.03 14.10
C GLN A 26 -6.74 3.26 15.20
N ASP A 27 -7.97 3.56 14.83
CA ASP A 27 -9.09 3.74 15.77
C ASP A 27 -9.36 2.44 16.55
N SER A 28 -9.36 1.29 15.86
CA SER A 28 -9.53 -0.03 16.46
C SER A 28 -8.43 -0.34 17.48
N MET A 29 -7.17 -0.05 17.15
CA MET A 29 -6.04 -0.26 18.05
C MET A 29 -6.10 0.64 19.29
N MET A 30 -6.52 1.90 19.12
CA MET A 30 -6.74 2.80 20.26
C MET A 30 -7.89 2.31 21.16
N MET A 31 -8.97 1.78 20.59
CA MET A 31 -10.07 1.19 21.36
C MET A 31 -9.61 -0.07 22.12
N LEU A 32 -8.84 -0.94 21.47
CA LEU A 32 -8.29 -2.15 22.07
C LEU A 32 -7.33 -1.82 23.22
N SER A 33 -6.41 -0.87 23.01
CA SER A 33 -5.49 -0.40 24.04
C SER A 33 -6.23 0.11 25.29
N LYS A 34 -7.23 0.97 25.11
CA LYS A 34 -8.09 1.44 26.22
C LYS A 34 -8.81 0.29 26.94
N PHE A 35 -9.23 -0.74 26.21
CA PHE A 35 -9.89 -1.91 26.80
C PHE A 35 -8.92 -2.75 27.63
N ILE A 36 -7.70 -2.98 27.13
CA ILE A 36 -6.63 -3.69 27.84
C ILE A 36 -6.29 -2.95 29.15
N GLU A 37 -6.02 -1.64 29.06
CA GLU A 37 -5.70 -0.80 30.22
C GLU A 37 -6.82 -0.79 31.26
N LYS A 38 -8.08 -0.58 30.82
CA LYS A 38 -9.23 -0.49 31.72
C LYS A 38 -9.48 -1.79 32.49
N ASN A 39 -9.19 -2.94 31.90
CA ASN A 39 -9.45 -4.25 32.50
C ASN A 39 -8.18 -4.90 33.08
N ASN A 40 -7.04 -4.20 33.03
CA ASN A 40 -5.75 -4.69 33.50
C ASN A 40 -5.39 -6.06 32.89
N ILE A 41 -5.66 -6.21 31.58
CA ILE A 41 -5.39 -7.45 30.84
C ILE A 41 -3.89 -7.54 30.59
N GLU A 42 -3.29 -8.65 31.00
CA GLU A 42 -1.92 -8.97 30.63
C GLU A 42 -1.90 -9.51 29.20
N LEU A 43 -1.00 -8.99 28.37
CA LEU A 43 -0.84 -9.44 27.00
C LEU A 43 0.09 -10.65 26.99
N ASP A 44 -0.45 -11.79 26.59
CA ASP A 44 0.37 -12.93 26.24
C ASP A 44 1.08 -12.71 24.89
N GLU A 45 1.95 -13.66 24.53
CA GLU A 45 2.75 -13.57 23.31
C GLU A 45 1.89 -13.52 22.05
N ASP A 46 0.78 -14.26 22.01
CA ASP A 46 -0.14 -14.29 20.86
C ASP A 46 -0.89 -12.97 20.70
N ALA A 47 -1.34 -12.37 21.80
CA ALA A 47 -1.96 -11.05 21.80
C ALA A 47 -0.97 -9.96 21.37
N ALA A 48 0.29 -10.03 21.82
CA ALA A 48 1.35 -9.13 21.41
C ALA A 48 1.66 -9.25 19.90
N LYS A 49 1.74 -10.48 19.36
CA LYS A 49 1.91 -10.73 17.92
C LYS A 49 0.73 -10.22 17.10
N ALA A 50 -0.50 -10.40 17.57
CA ALA A 50 -1.69 -9.88 16.89
C ALA A 50 -1.66 -8.34 16.77
N ILE A 51 -1.21 -7.65 17.83
CA ILE A 51 -0.99 -6.20 17.82
C ILE A 51 0.10 -5.83 16.80
N GLN A 52 1.20 -6.56 16.75
CA GLN A 52 2.27 -6.31 15.77
C GLN A 52 1.77 -6.50 14.32
N TYR A 53 0.95 -7.53 14.06
CA TYR A 53 0.35 -7.72 12.74
C TYR A 53 -0.57 -6.57 12.34
N GLN A 54 -1.28 -5.94 13.28
CA GLN A 54 -2.11 -4.78 13.00
C GLN A 54 -1.28 -3.55 12.57
N ASP A 55 -0.09 -3.37 13.14
CA ASP A 55 0.85 -2.35 12.70
C ASP A 55 1.39 -2.66 11.29
N ILE A 56 1.81 -3.92 11.05
CA ILE A 56 2.30 -4.39 9.74
C ILE A 56 1.24 -4.18 8.65
N ILE A 57 -0.03 -4.50 8.93
CA ILE A 57 -1.14 -4.25 8.00
C ILE A 57 -1.21 -2.77 7.65
N SER A 58 -1.16 -1.88 8.65
CA SER A 58 -1.23 -0.43 8.43
C SER A 58 -0.06 0.09 7.58
N GLN A 59 1.14 -0.49 7.76
CA GLN A 59 2.30 -0.21 6.89
C GLN A 59 2.09 -0.71 5.45
N GLN A 60 1.48 -1.89 5.25
CA GLN A 60 1.18 -2.41 3.91
C GLN A 60 0.20 -1.53 3.14
N LEU A 61 -0.86 -1.08 3.81
CA LEU A 61 -1.84 -0.18 3.21
C LEU A 61 -1.15 1.14 2.79
N SER A 62 -0.27 1.67 3.64
CA SER A 62 0.53 2.87 3.33
C SER A 62 1.46 2.66 2.12
N ALA A 63 2.12 1.51 2.06
CA ALA A 63 2.98 1.15 0.94
C ALA A 63 2.19 1.00 -0.39
N THR A 64 0.93 0.57 -0.31
CA THR A 64 0.02 0.48 -1.46
C THR A 64 -0.40 1.86 -1.94
N ILE A 65 -0.67 2.79 -1.03
CA ILE A 65 -0.94 4.20 -1.35
C ILE A 65 0.24 4.84 -2.10
N ASP A 66 1.48 4.63 -1.66
CA ASP A 66 2.67 5.14 -2.37
C ASP A 66 2.76 4.64 -3.81
N ALA A 67 2.43 3.36 -4.03
CA ALA A 67 2.44 2.76 -5.37
C ALA A 67 1.35 3.41 -6.25
N ILE A 68 0.16 3.59 -5.69
CA ILE A 68 -0.95 4.30 -6.35
C ILE A 68 -0.53 5.72 -6.75
N ASP A 69 0.10 6.48 -5.87
CA ASP A 69 0.53 7.86 -6.16
C ASP A 69 1.54 7.93 -7.29
N SER A 70 2.45 6.95 -7.35
CA SER A 70 3.41 6.81 -8.46
C SER A 70 2.71 6.56 -9.80
N VAL A 71 1.66 5.73 -9.78
CA VAL A 71 0.84 5.44 -10.98
C VAL A 71 0.05 6.68 -11.40
N GLN A 72 -0.63 7.35 -10.48
CA GLN A 72 -1.41 8.56 -10.78
C GLN A 72 -0.53 9.65 -11.40
N LYS A 73 0.66 9.88 -10.85
CA LYS A 73 1.63 10.83 -11.41
C LYS A 73 2.07 10.44 -12.83
N SER A 74 2.21 9.15 -13.10
CA SER A 74 2.58 8.66 -14.43
C SER A 74 1.45 8.89 -15.44
N ILE A 75 0.19 8.65 -15.03
CA ILE A 75 -1.00 8.94 -15.84
C ILE A 75 -1.11 10.45 -16.13
N GLU A 76 -0.87 11.31 -15.16
CA GLU A 76 -0.95 12.76 -15.34
C GLU A 76 0.10 13.29 -16.34
N ILE A 77 1.34 12.78 -16.25
CA ILE A 77 2.38 13.09 -17.24
C ILE A 77 1.93 12.68 -18.65
N PHE A 78 1.29 11.51 -18.77
CA PHE A 78 0.77 11.03 -20.04
C PHE A 78 -0.37 11.92 -20.59
N GLU A 79 -1.35 12.29 -19.76
CA GLU A 79 -2.47 13.17 -20.14
C GLU A 79 -1.96 14.51 -20.70
N ASN A 80 -0.94 15.09 -20.07
CA ASN A 80 -0.32 16.35 -20.49
C ASN A 80 0.51 16.20 -21.77
N ALA A 81 1.18 15.06 -21.96
CA ALA A 81 1.95 14.79 -23.17
C ALA A 81 1.04 14.53 -24.39
N TYR A 82 -0.06 13.81 -24.17
CA TYR A 82 -1.05 13.48 -25.21
C TYR A 82 -1.74 14.71 -25.80
N THR A 83 -1.95 15.75 -25.00
CA THR A 83 -2.52 17.02 -25.46
C THR A 83 -1.53 17.86 -26.29
N SER A 84 -0.24 17.46 -26.38
CA SER A 84 0.81 18.26 -27.03
C SER A 84 1.34 17.77 -28.38
N ASP A 85 1.26 16.48 -28.74
CA ASP A 85 1.53 15.96 -30.10
C ASP A 85 1.26 14.44 -30.14
N GLU A 86 0.77 13.90 -31.26
CA GLU A 86 0.40 12.47 -31.39
C GLU A 86 1.63 11.53 -31.38
N LYS A 87 2.78 12.03 -31.83
CA LYS A 87 4.06 11.31 -31.75
C LYS A 87 4.62 11.28 -30.32
N ILE A 88 4.46 12.37 -29.57
CA ILE A 88 4.82 12.45 -28.15
C ILE A 88 3.90 11.57 -27.31
N ALA A 89 2.63 11.43 -27.70
CA ALA A 89 1.67 10.53 -27.07
C ALA A 89 2.12 9.07 -27.12
N ASN A 90 2.57 8.56 -28.27
CA ASN A 90 3.05 7.18 -28.38
C ASN A 90 4.31 6.93 -27.52
N ASP A 91 5.30 7.83 -27.57
CA ASP A 91 6.50 7.72 -26.70
C ASP A 91 6.13 7.80 -25.20
N SER A 92 5.05 8.50 -24.87
CA SER A 92 4.54 8.62 -23.50
C SER A 92 3.75 7.40 -23.05
N LEU A 93 3.08 6.69 -23.97
CA LEU A 93 2.44 5.39 -23.69
C LEU A 93 3.49 4.36 -23.29
N ASP A 94 4.60 4.27 -24.04
CA ASP A 94 5.69 3.35 -23.72
C ASP A 94 6.32 3.68 -22.36
N LYS A 95 6.55 4.96 -22.06
CA LYS A 95 7.04 5.41 -20.75
C LYS A 95 6.06 5.11 -19.62
N LEU A 96 4.76 5.30 -19.85
CA LEU A 96 3.71 4.97 -18.88
C LEU A 96 3.72 3.46 -18.60
N LEU A 97 3.80 2.63 -19.64
CA LEU A 97 3.86 1.18 -19.52
C LEU A 97 5.07 0.76 -18.67
N ILE A 98 6.26 1.29 -18.96
CA ILE A 98 7.49 1.00 -18.20
C ILE A 98 7.32 1.38 -16.72
N LYS A 99 6.77 2.56 -16.43
CA LYS A 99 6.56 3.00 -15.03
C LYS A 99 5.52 2.17 -14.30
N LEU A 100 4.43 1.79 -14.98
CA LEU A 100 3.41 0.90 -14.43
C LEU A 100 4.01 -0.48 -14.11
N THR A 101 4.80 -1.05 -15.02
CA THR A 101 5.50 -2.32 -14.80
C THR A 101 6.45 -2.21 -13.62
N ALA A 102 7.25 -1.14 -13.53
CA ALA A 102 8.15 -0.93 -12.39
C ALA A 102 7.40 -0.75 -11.06
N ALA A 103 6.25 -0.06 -11.06
CA ALA A 103 5.41 0.08 -9.88
C ALA A 103 4.80 -1.26 -9.44
N ILE A 104 4.36 -2.08 -10.41
CA ILE A 104 3.85 -3.44 -10.17
C ILE A 104 4.95 -4.33 -9.60
N ASP A 105 6.15 -4.30 -10.18
CA ASP A 105 7.26 -5.13 -9.71
C ASP A 105 7.71 -4.70 -8.31
N LYS A 106 7.76 -3.40 -8.02
CA LYS A 106 8.00 -2.91 -6.66
C LYS A 106 6.92 -3.35 -5.66
N ALA A 107 5.66 -3.40 -6.09
CA ALA A 107 4.57 -3.90 -5.25
C ALA A 107 4.69 -5.42 -4.99
N LYS A 108 5.12 -6.20 -5.99
CA LYS A 108 5.42 -7.63 -5.83
C LYS A 108 6.63 -7.86 -4.93
N ASP A 109 7.71 -7.11 -5.12
CA ASP A 109 8.92 -7.21 -4.28
C ASP A 109 8.60 -6.90 -2.82
N ARG A 110 7.78 -5.85 -2.58
CA ARG A 110 7.26 -5.55 -1.23
C ARG A 110 6.47 -6.74 -0.70
N ARG A 111 5.46 -7.23 -1.42
CA ARG A 111 4.68 -8.41 -1.02
C ARG A 111 5.57 -9.61 -0.70
N ASP A 112 6.57 -9.89 -1.53
CA ASP A 112 7.46 -11.05 -1.39
C ASP A 112 8.37 -10.91 -0.17
N ALA A 113 8.94 -9.73 0.05
CA ALA A 113 9.70 -9.40 1.26
C ALA A 113 8.86 -9.57 2.54
N PHE A 114 7.58 -9.20 2.51
CA PHE A 114 6.68 -9.40 3.63
C PHE A 114 6.25 -10.87 3.80
N SER A 115 6.04 -11.62 2.71
CA SER A 115 5.69 -13.04 2.76
C SER A 115 6.83 -13.94 3.28
N GLY A 116 8.08 -13.54 3.03
CA GLY A 116 9.28 -14.24 3.53
C GLY A 116 9.42 -14.20 5.05
N GLN A 117 8.76 -13.24 5.72
CA GLN A 117 8.76 -13.10 7.18
C GLN A 117 7.60 -13.82 7.87
N LEU A 118 6.55 -14.19 7.14
CA LEU A 118 5.38 -14.90 7.68
C LEU A 118 5.56 -16.43 7.69
N GLY A 119 6.66 -16.95 7.12
CA GLY A 119 6.87 -18.39 6.86
C GLY A 119 7.96 -19.08 7.68
N HIS A 120 8.74 -18.36 8.48
CA HIS A 120 9.76 -18.97 9.35
C HIS A 120 9.43 -18.70 10.81
N ALA A 121 8.53 -19.52 11.35
CA ALA A 121 8.60 -19.92 12.75
C ALA A 121 9.91 -20.70 12.97
N ASN A 122 11.03 -20.00 13.02
CA ASN A 122 12.23 -20.46 13.70
C ASN A 122 12.51 -19.45 14.82
N GLU A 123 12.74 -19.98 16.00
CA GLU A 123 12.76 -19.33 17.33
C GLU A 123 13.81 -18.22 17.53
N ASP A 124 14.49 -17.75 16.49
CA ASP A 124 15.58 -16.79 16.67
C ASP A 124 15.19 -15.40 16.15
N GLU A 125 15.06 -14.50 17.12
CA GLU A 125 15.18 -13.04 17.06
C GLU A 125 15.08 -12.42 15.67
N ILE A 126 13.92 -11.80 15.42
CA ILE A 126 13.79 -10.85 14.34
C ILE A 126 14.62 -9.59 14.71
N GLU A 127 15.90 -9.56 14.34
CA GLU A 127 16.69 -8.33 14.33
C GLU A 127 16.29 -7.45 13.13
N PHE A 128 15.92 -6.20 13.40
CA PHE A 128 15.62 -5.20 12.38
C PHE A 128 16.61 -4.03 12.44
N PHE A 129 17.12 -3.65 11.25
CA PHE A 129 17.83 -2.40 10.95
C PHE A 129 16.88 -1.20 10.88
#